data_AF-A0A386ZMV4-F1
#
_entry.id   AF-A0A386ZMV4-F1
#
_cell.length_a   1.000
_cell.length_b   1.000
_cell.length_c   1.000
_cell.angle_alpha   90.00
_cell.angle_beta   90.00
_cell.angle_gamma   90.00
#
_symmetry.space_group_name_H-M   'P 1'
#
loop_
_entity.id
_entity.type
_entity.pdbx_description
1 polymer ?
#
loop_
_entity_poly.entity_id
_entity_poly.type
_entity_poly.pdbx_seq_one_letter_code
_entity_poly.pdbx_strand_id
1 'polypeptide(L)'
;MNHFLDIAGAVLGVIGLFAVAVVAKVGLSMVSKEIEGRIDGLAVLLLKLARLRLPAHVRDAIYDLEWMPELQYIIQREQARPITRLWDGLRYSGSLCLKAGSIARAAAPSASLIGRLKIAFRALLSVSGGRRYREIVNDDGLHATEVRIVDPAKINVADLIDAVNKVIDEDKRKS
;
A
#
# COMPACT_ATOMS: atom_id res chain seq x y z
N MET A 1 42.74 56.57 -7.50
CA MET A 1 41.68 56.12 -8.44
C MET A 1 41.73 54.60 -8.67
N ASN A 2 42.91 53.97 -8.71
CA ASN A 2 43.06 52.53 -8.99
C ASN A 2 42.45 51.61 -7.90
N HIS A 3 42.60 51.93 -6.60
CA HIS A 3 42.05 51.11 -5.51
C HIS A 3 40.52 50.92 -5.53
N PHE A 4 39.76 51.89 -6.06
CA PHE A 4 38.31 51.77 -6.14
C PHE A 4 37.88 50.74 -7.18
N LEU A 5 38.58 50.67 -8.31
CA LEU A 5 38.33 49.69 -9.37
C LEU A 5 38.69 48.27 -8.91
N ASP A 6 39.76 48.11 -8.12
CA ASP A 6 40.17 46.82 -7.56
C ASP A 6 39.12 46.27 -6.57
N ILE A 7 38.60 47.13 -5.69
CA ILE A 7 37.55 46.75 -4.73
C ILE A 7 36.25 46.37 -5.47
N ALA A 8 35.86 47.16 -6.47
CA ALA A 8 34.66 46.87 -7.27
C ALA A 8 34.80 45.53 -8.02
N GLY A 9 35.97 45.26 -8.60
CA GLY A 9 36.28 43.97 -9.24
C GLY A 9 36.22 42.80 -8.28
N ALA A 10 36.78 42.94 -7.08
CA ALA A 10 36.75 41.91 -6.04
C ALA A 10 35.31 41.60 -5.60
N VAL A 11 34.49 42.63 -5.36
CA VAL A 11 33.07 42.46 -4.98
C VAL A 11 32.28 41.75 -6.08
N LEU A 12 32.45 42.17 -7.34
CA LEU A 12 31.80 41.50 -8.48
C LEU A 12 32.24 40.04 -8.62
N GLY A 13 33.53 39.75 -8.40
CA GLY A 13 34.05 38.39 -8.40
C GLY A 13 33.41 37.50 -7.32
N VAL A 14 33.28 38.02 -6.10
CA VAL A 14 32.63 37.29 -4.99
C VAL A 14 31.15 37.05 -5.29
N ILE A 15 30.43 38.06 -5.80
CA ILE A 15 29.02 37.92 -6.17
C ILE A 15 28.86 36.88 -7.30
N GLY A 16 29.72 36.93 -8.31
CA GLY A 16 29.71 35.97 -9.41
C GLY A 16 29.95 34.54 -8.93
N LEU A 17 30.96 34.34 -8.08
CA LEU A 17 31.26 33.02 -7.50
C LEU A 17 30.10 32.50 -6.65
N PHE A 18 29.50 33.37 -5.83
CA PHE A 18 28.35 33.02 -5.02
C PHE A 18 27.15 32.62 -5.88
N ALA A 19 26.86 33.38 -6.94
CA ALA A 19 25.79 33.07 -7.88
C ALA A 19 25.99 31.69 -8.55
N VAL A 20 27.21 31.39 -9.01
CA VAL A 20 27.54 30.08 -9.59
C VAL A 20 27.36 28.96 -8.57
N ALA A 21 27.81 29.15 -7.33
CA ALA A 21 27.67 28.15 -6.27
C ALA A 21 26.19 27.86 -5.93
N VAL A 22 25.35 28.89 -5.89
CA VAL A 22 23.90 28.74 -5.65
C VAL A 22 23.25 27.98 -6.80
N VAL A 23 23.53 28.35 -8.05
CA VAL A 23 22.98 27.65 -9.24
C VAL A 23 23.42 26.19 -9.26
N ALA A 24 24.70 25.91 -8.99
CA ALA A 24 25.22 24.55 -8.92
C ALA A 24 24.51 23.72 -7.84
N LYS A 25 24.33 24.28 -6.63
CA LYS A 25 23.64 23.61 -5.53
C LYS A 25 22.18 23.30 -5.86
N VAL A 26 21.46 24.27 -6.45
CA VAL A 26 20.06 24.08 -6.87
C VAL A 26 19.96 23.04 -7.98
N GLY A 27 20.82 23.13 -9.00
CA GLY A 27 20.89 22.15 -10.09
C GLY A 27 21.12 20.73 -9.59
N LEU A 28 22.07 20.55 -8.66
CA LEU A 28 22.34 19.24 -8.06
C LEU A 28 21.11 18.70 -7.32
N SER A 29 20.40 19.56 -6.58
CA SER A 29 19.21 19.18 -5.83
C SER A 29 18.04 18.76 -6.73
N MET A 30 17.91 19.38 -7.91
CA MET A 30 16.90 19.01 -8.90
C MET A 30 17.21 17.68 -9.57
N VAL A 31 18.48 17.46 -9.94
CA VAL A 31 18.93 16.18 -10.52
C VAL A 31 18.71 15.03 -9.53
N SER A 32 18.99 15.23 -8.24
CA SER A 32 18.70 14.22 -7.20
C SER A 32 17.23 13.85 -7.17
N LYS A 33 16.32 14.83 -7.18
CA LYS A 33 14.87 14.58 -7.15
C LYS A 33 14.37 13.83 -8.38
N GLU A 34 14.90 14.15 -9.56
CA GLU A 34 14.56 13.45 -10.81
C GLU A 34 15.05 11.99 -10.77
N ILE A 35 16.27 11.76 -10.28
CA ILE A 35 16.82 10.42 -10.12
C ILE A 35 16.00 9.63 -9.07
N GLU A 36 15.68 10.24 -7.93
CA GLU A 36 14.85 9.63 -6.89
C GLU A 36 13.49 9.19 -7.45
N GLY A 37 12.80 10.05 -8.20
CA GLY A 37 11.52 9.71 -8.82
C GLY A 37 11.62 8.56 -9.82
N ARG A 38 12.70 8.50 -10.61
CA ARG A 38 12.92 7.40 -11.57
C ARG A 38 13.19 6.07 -10.88
N ILE A 39 13.93 6.07 -9.77
CA ILE A 39 14.28 4.83 -9.09
C ILE A 39 13.14 4.34 -8.20
N ASP A 40 12.32 5.22 -7.63
CA ASP A 40 11.03 4.81 -7.02
C ASP A 40 10.17 4.06 -8.07
N GLY A 41 10.19 4.53 -9.33
CA GLY A 41 9.62 3.81 -10.46
C GLY A 41 10.25 2.43 -10.73
N LEU A 42 11.57 2.28 -10.58
CA LEU A 42 12.26 0.99 -10.72
C LEU A 42 11.85 -0.01 -9.65
N ALA A 43 11.70 0.40 -8.39
CA ALA A 43 11.21 -0.48 -7.32
C ALA A 43 9.80 -1.01 -7.65
N VAL A 44 8.91 -0.14 -8.11
CA VAL A 44 7.55 -0.52 -8.56
C VAL A 44 7.61 -1.46 -9.77
N LEU A 45 8.49 -1.22 -10.75
CA LEU A 45 8.67 -2.11 -11.90
C LEU A 45 9.18 -3.50 -11.48
N LEU A 46 10.13 -3.57 -10.56
CA LEU A 46 10.61 -4.84 -9.97
C LEU A 46 9.47 -5.58 -9.25
N LEU A 47 8.63 -4.86 -8.53
CA LEU A 47 7.46 -5.44 -7.87
C LEU A 47 6.44 -5.99 -8.89
N LYS A 48 6.22 -5.28 -10.01
CA LYS A 48 5.39 -5.78 -11.12
C LYS A 48 5.99 -7.03 -11.77
N LEU A 49 7.31 -7.12 -11.90
CA LEU A 49 7.97 -8.35 -12.36
C LEU A 49 7.78 -9.51 -11.37
N ALA A 50 7.88 -9.23 -10.06
CA ALA A 50 7.58 -10.22 -9.03
C ALA A 50 6.12 -10.70 -9.10
N ARG A 51 5.17 -9.78 -9.33
CA ARG A 51 3.74 -10.09 -9.54
C ARG A 51 3.54 -11.05 -10.70
N LEU A 52 4.24 -10.85 -11.82
CA LEU A 52 4.13 -11.75 -12.99
C LEU A 52 4.57 -13.18 -12.70
N ARG A 53 5.40 -13.42 -11.67
CA ARG A 53 5.82 -14.76 -11.25
C ARG A 53 4.79 -15.47 -10.38
N LEU A 54 3.75 -14.78 -9.91
CA LEU A 54 2.66 -15.38 -9.13
C LEU A 54 1.59 -16.02 -10.02
N PRO A 55 0.91 -17.09 -9.56
CA PRO A 55 -0.26 -17.67 -10.23
C PRO A 55 -1.39 -16.65 -10.37
N ALA A 56 -2.11 -16.66 -11.50
CA ALA A 56 -3.08 -15.63 -11.85
C ALA A 56 -4.19 -15.42 -10.79
N HIS A 57 -4.62 -16.48 -10.11
CA HIS A 57 -5.72 -16.43 -9.14
C HIS A 57 -5.36 -15.74 -7.79
N VAL A 58 -4.07 -15.66 -7.44
CA VAL A 58 -3.59 -14.99 -6.22
C VAL A 58 -2.80 -13.71 -6.50
N ARG A 59 -2.32 -13.56 -7.75
CA ARG A 59 -1.46 -12.47 -8.19
C ARG A 59 -1.97 -11.10 -7.76
N ASP A 60 -3.24 -10.79 -8.07
CA ASP A 60 -3.79 -9.45 -7.86
C ASP A 60 -4.07 -9.20 -6.39
N ALA A 61 -4.60 -10.20 -5.68
CA ALA A 61 -4.85 -10.11 -4.25
C ALA A 61 -3.57 -9.86 -3.45
N ILE A 62 -2.52 -10.63 -3.68
CA ILE A 62 -1.25 -10.48 -2.96
C ILE A 62 -0.57 -9.15 -3.33
N TYR A 63 -0.56 -8.81 -4.63
CA TYR A 63 0.10 -7.60 -5.08
C TYR A 63 -0.60 -6.33 -4.57
N ASP A 64 -1.92 -6.22 -4.70
CA ASP A 64 -2.65 -5.00 -4.36
C ASP A 64 -2.87 -4.83 -2.85
N LEU A 65 -3.02 -5.94 -2.10
CA LEU A 65 -3.34 -5.88 -0.66
C LEU A 65 -2.10 -5.93 0.24
N GLU A 66 -1.03 -6.60 -0.18
CA GLU A 66 0.13 -6.83 0.69
C GLU A 66 1.37 -6.15 0.15
N TRP A 67 1.77 -6.47 -1.09
CA TRP A 67 3.08 -6.08 -1.59
C TRP A 67 3.18 -4.59 -1.94
N MET A 68 2.15 -4.04 -2.61
CA MET A 68 2.13 -2.62 -2.98
C MET A 68 2.02 -1.71 -1.75
N PRO A 69 1.10 -1.95 -0.78
CA PRO A 69 1.02 -1.12 0.42
C PRO A 69 2.29 -1.17 1.26
N GLU A 70 2.92 -2.35 1.39
CA GLU A 70 4.18 -2.49 2.13
C GLU A 70 5.32 -1.73 1.44
N LEU A 71 5.44 -1.82 0.11
CA LEU A 71 6.44 -1.02 -0.62
C LEU A 71 6.19 0.48 -0.42
N GLN A 72 4.93 0.93 -0.50
CA GLN A 72 4.57 2.31 -0.23
C GLN A 72 4.91 2.72 1.20
N TYR A 73 4.68 1.85 2.18
CA TYR A 73 5.04 2.09 3.57
C TYR A 73 6.55 2.24 3.75
N ILE A 74 7.36 1.36 3.14
CA ILE A 74 8.83 1.46 3.16
C ILE A 74 9.29 2.78 2.55
N ILE A 75 8.73 3.16 1.40
CA ILE A 75 9.05 4.43 0.73
C ILE A 75 8.64 5.62 1.62
N GLN A 76 7.45 5.59 2.23
CA GLN A 76 6.96 6.70 3.05
C GLN A 76 7.71 6.83 4.38
N ARG A 77 8.17 5.73 4.98
CA ARG A 77 8.86 5.72 6.28
C ARG A 77 10.21 6.45 6.24
N GLU A 78 10.93 6.35 5.12
CA GLU A 78 12.31 6.85 4.97
C GLU A 78 12.38 8.21 4.24
N GLN A 79 11.32 9.04 4.28
CA GLN A 79 11.27 10.34 3.57
C GLN A 79 12.44 11.29 3.89
N ALA A 80 13.04 11.20 5.08
CA ALA A 80 14.18 12.01 5.47
C ALA A 80 15.54 11.52 4.94
N ARG A 81 15.60 10.31 4.35
CA ARG A 81 16.83 9.63 3.93
C ARG A 81 16.66 9.03 2.53
N PRO A 82 16.76 9.85 1.46
CA PRO A 82 16.40 9.43 0.11
C PRO A 82 17.19 8.21 -0.39
N ILE A 83 18.48 8.10 -0.04
CA ILE A 83 19.32 6.95 -0.44
C ILE A 83 18.92 5.67 0.30
N THR A 84 18.65 5.76 1.60
CA THR A 84 18.25 4.60 2.41
C THR A 84 16.87 4.09 1.98
N ARG A 85 15.92 5.02 1.78
CA ARG A 85 14.60 4.74 1.19
C ARG A 85 14.71 3.93 -0.09
N LEU A 86 15.60 4.38 -0.97
CA LEU A 86 15.85 3.77 -2.26
C LEU A 86 16.35 2.33 -2.13
N TRP A 87 17.38 2.15 -1.31
CA TRP A 87 18.01 0.88 -1.09
C TRP A 87 17.04 -0.14 -0.50
N ASP A 88 16.22 0.29 0.46
CA ASP A 88 15.24 -0.57 1.10
C ASP A 88 14.09 -0.94 0.16
N GLY A 89 13.59 0.00 -0.66
CA GLY A 89 12.58 -0.28 -1.67
C GLY A 89 13.07 -1.27 -2.75
N LEU A 90 14.31 -1.10 -3.22
CA LEU A 90 14.96 -2.01 -4.17
C LEU A 90 15.22 -3.38 -3.55
N ARG A 91 15.74 -3.42 -2.32
CA ARG A 91 16.01 -4.65 -1.58
C ARG A 91 14.73 -5.42 -1.32
N TYR A 92 13.66 -4.75 -0.89
CA TYR A 92 12.35 -5.34 -0.69
C TYR A 92 11.82 -5.96 -1.98
N SER A 93 11.70 -5.16 -3.04
CA SER A 93 11.15 -5.59 -4.33
C SER A 93 12.00 -6.69 -4.98
N GLY A 94 13.32 -6.58 -4.90
CA GLY A 94 14.27 -7.60 -5.37
C GLY A 94 14.14 -8.91 -4.59
N SER A 95 14.01 -8.84 -3.26
CA SER A 95 13.83 -10.04 -2.43
C SER A 95 12.51 -10.76 -2.74
N LEU A 96 11.43 -10.02 -3.01
CA LEU A 96 10.16 -10.58 -3.44
C LEU A 96 10.27 -11.21 -4.83
N CYS A 97 10.97 -10.57 -5.78
CA CYS A 97 11.17 -11.14 -7.11
C CYS A 97 11.90 -12.50 -7.04
N LEU A 98 12.90 -12.63 -6.15
CA LEU A 98 13.61 -13.89 -5.91
C LEU A 98 12.72 -14.94 -5.22
N LYS A 99 11.90 -14.53 -4.24
CA LYS A 99 11.03 -15.43 -3.46
C LYS A 99 9.67 -15.72 -4.09
N ALA A 100 9.25 -15.00 -5.12
CA ALA A 100 7.92 -15.15 -5.72
C ALA A 100 7.67 -16.59 -6.20
N GLY A 101 8.69 -17.27 -6.72
CA GLY A 101 8.58 -18.68 -7.14
C GLY A 101 8.40 -19.67 -5.98
N SER A 102 8.94 -19.39 -4.79
CA SER A 102 8.65 -20.21 -3.60
C SER A 102 7.27 -19.89 -3.02
N ILE A 103 6.86 -18.61 -3.03
CA ILE A 103 5.53 -18.18 -2.58
C ILE A 103 4.44 -18.80 -3.47
N ALA A 104 4.64 -18.81 -4.79
CA ALA A 104 3.74 -19.45 -5.75
C ALA A 104 3.53 -20.94 -5.45
N ARG A 105 4.61 -21.66 -5.12
CA ARG A 105 4.55 -23.08 -4.75
C ARG A 105 3.83 -23.31 -3.41
N ALA A 106 4.05 -22.44 -2.43
CA ALA A 106 3.37 -22.50 -1.13
C ALA A 106 1.88 -22.09 -1.21
N ALA A 107 1.51 -21.22 -2.15
CA ALA A 107 0.13 -20.79 -2.36
C ALA A 107 -0.72 -21.81 -3.15
N ALA A 108 -0.09 -22.71 -3.92
CA ALA A 108 -0.81 -23.68 -4.75
C ALA A 108 -1.76 -24.63 -3.98
N PRO A 109 -1.44 -25.14 -2.77
CA PRO A 109 -2.36 -26.00 -2.01
C PRO A 109 -3.48 -25.22 -1.31
N SER A 110 -3.19 -24.02 -0.77
CA SER A 110 -4.07 -23.23 0.09
C SER A 110 -5.00 -22.27 -0.66
N ALA A 111 -4.70 -21.95 -1.91
CA ALA A 111 -5.54 -21.09 -2.74
C ALA A 111 -6.93 -21.67 -3.06
N SER A 112 -7.08 -23.00 -3.00
CA SER A 112 -8.38 -23.68 -3.19
C SER A 112 -9.37 -23.35 -2.07
N LEU A 113 -8.88 -23.19 -0.83
CA LEU A 113 -9.69 -22.92 0.36
C LEU A 113 -10.04 -21.43 0.48
N ILE A 114 -9.05 -20.55 0.30
CA ILE A 114 -9.26 -19.11 0.38
C ILE A 114 -10.09 -18.61 -0.81
N GLY A 115 -9.94 -19.19 -2.00
CA GLY A 115 -10.80 -18.91 -3.15
C GLY A 115 -12.25 -19.30 -2.89
N ARG A 116 -12.49 -20.46 -2.29
CA ARG A 116 -13.83 -20.92 -1.87
C ARG A 116 -14.41 -20.04 -0.76
N LEU A 117 -13.60 -19.67 0.24
CA LEU A 117 -14.02 -18.82 1.34
C LEU A 117 -14.35 -17.40 0.84
N LYS A 118 -13.61 -16.85 -0.13
CA LYS A 118 -13.91 -15.55 -0.76
C LYS A 118 -15.19 -15.58 -1.60
N ILE A 119 -15.47 -16.66 -2.34
CA ILE A 119 -16.74 -16.82 -3.05
C ILE A 119 -17.89 -16.91 -2.05
N ALA A 120 -17.72 -17.68 -0.98
CA ALA A 120 -18.71 -17.79 0.10
C ALA A 120 -18.92 -16.45 0.81
N PHE A 121 -17.86 -15.73 1.16
CA PHE A 121 -17.95 -14.43 1.84
C PHE A 121 -18.53 -13.34 0.93
N ARG A 122 -18.20 -13.35 -0.36
CA ARG A 122 -18.81 -12.44 -1.34
C ARG A 122 -20.29 -12.76 -1.57
N ALA A 123 -20.67 -14.03 -1.59
CA ALA A 123 -22.07 -14.45 -1.62
C ALA A 123 -22.80 -14.04 -0.32
N LEU A 124 -22.15 -14.20 0.83
CA LEU A 124 -22.67 -13.82 2.14
C LEU A 124 -22.89 -12.30 2.24
N LEU A 125 -21.92 -11.50 1.80
CA LEU A 125 -22.04 -10.04 1.73
C LEU A 125 -23.06 -9.58 0.68
N SER A 126 -23.18 -10.30 -0.44
CA SER A 126 -24.20 -10.03 -1.47
C SER A 126 -25.62 -10.35 -0.99
N VAL A 127 -25.79 -11.36 -0.14
CA VAL A 127 -27.09 -11.71 0.48
C VAL A 127 -27.42 -10.73 1.61
N SER A 128 -26.40 -10.24 2.33
CA SER A 128 -26.56 -9.26 3.42
C SER A 128 -26.78 -7.81 2.94
N GLY A 129 -26.34 -7.45 1.73
CA GLY A 129 -26.46 -6.08 1.18
C GLY A 129 -27.75 -5.80 0.41
N GLY A 130 -28.66 -6.77 0.27
CA GLY A 130 -29.78 -6.71 -0.68
C GLY A 130 -31.15 -6.31 -0.11
N ARG A 131 -31.29 -6.09 1.20
CA ARG A 131 -32.57 -5.65 1.79
C ARG A 131 -32.42 -4.34 2.57
N ARG A 132 -32.83 -3.26 1.89
CA ARG A 132 -33.60 -2.14 2.45
C ARG A 132 -32.94 -1.35 3.59
N TYR A 133 -31.90 -0.56 3.26
CA TYR A 133 -31.59 0.69 3.98
C TYR A 133 -32.49 1.85 3.48
N ARG A 134 -33.80 1.60 3.43
CA ARG A 134 -34.79 2.63 3.05
C ARG A 134 -36.10 2.38 3.79
N GLU A 135 -36.03 2.36 5.13
CA GLU A 135 -37.17 2.65 6.03
C GLU A 135 -36.73 2.55 7.51
N ILE A 136 -35.73 3.33 7.94
CA ILE A 136 -35.63 3.69 9.37
C ILE A 136 -35.12 5.14 9.46
N VAL A 137 -35.86 6.06 8.85
CA VAL A 137 -36.01 7.40 9.45
C VAL A 137 -37.31 7.27 10.22
N ASN A 138 -37.17 6.88 11.48
CA ASN A 138 -38.27 6.87 12.43
C ASN A 138 -38.43 8.32 12.91
N ASP A 139 -39.62 8.89 12.66
CA ASP A 139 -40.03 10.23 13.12
C ASP A 139 -40.45 10.22 14.61
N ASP A 140 -40.32 9.06 15.26
CA ASP A 140 -40.70 8.88 16.66
C ASP A 140 -39.42 8.78 17.48
N GLY A 141 -38.95 9.94 17.95
CA GLY A 141 -37.86 10.01 18.91
C GLY A 141 -38.21 9.24 20.18
N LEU A 142 -37.75 8.00 20.31
CA LEU A 142 -37.28 7.34 21.53
C LEU A 142 -36.85 5.91 21.17
N HIS A 143 -35.79 5.43 21.83
CA HIS A 143 -35.09 4.15 21.65
C HIS A 143 -34.01 4.12 20.56
N ALA A 144 -32.86 4.71 20.90
CA ALA A 144 -31.59 4.36 20.29
C ALA A 144 -31.34 2.84 20.48
N THR A 145 -31.46 2.08 19.40
CA THR A 145 -30.98 0.69 19.39
C THR A 145 -29.47 0.75 19.18
N GLU A 146 -28.73 0.46 20.24
CA GLU A 146 -27.27 0.48 20.26
C GLU A 146 -26.71 -0.55 19.25
N VAL A 147 -26.21 -0.05 18.12
CA VAL A 147 -25.41 -0.86 17.19
C VAL A 147 -24.06 -1.08 17.84
N ARG A 148 -23.91 -2.20 18.54
CA ARG A 148 -22.66 -2.61 19.18
C ARG A 148 -21.65 -2.94 18.09
N ILE A 149 -20.75 -2.01 17.80
CA ILE A 149 -19.59 -2.23 16.94
C ILE A 149 -18.70 -3.26 17.63
N VAL A 150 -18.72 -4.50 17.12
CA VAL A 150 -17.88 -5.58 17.62
C VAL A 150 -16.45 -5.31 17.17
N ASP A 151 -15.56 -5.11 18.13
CA ASP A 151 -14.13 -4.93 17.92
C ASP A 151 -13.55 -6.17 17.19
N PRO A 152 -13.03 -6.03 15.95
CA PRO A 152 -12.59 -7.17 15.14
C PRO A 152 -11.40 -7.91 15.77
N ALA A 153 -10.68 -7.28 16.70
CA ALA A 153 -9.57 -7.90 17.41
C ALA A 153 -10.01 -8.97 18.45
N LYS A 154 -11.31 -9.04 18.78
CA LYS A 154 -11.84 -9.98 19.79
C LYS A 154 -12.66 -11.13 19.22
N ILE A 155 -12.79 -11.22 17.89
CA ILE A 155 -13.56 -12.29 17.25
C ILE A 155 -12.72 -13.57 17.27
N ASN A 156 -13.11 -14.51 18.11
CA ASN A 156 -12.50 -15.84 18.14
C ASN A 156 -12.92 -16.60 16.87
N VAL A 157 -11.96 -17.24 16.21
CA VAL A 157 -12.21 -18.06 15.02
C VAL A 157 -13.22 -19.18 15.31
N ALA A 158 -13.25 -19.68 16.55
CA ALA A 158 -14.25 -20.65 16.99
C ALA A 158 -15.69 -20.11 16.90
N ASP A 159 -15.92 -18.87 17.34
CA ASP A 159 -17.24 -18.23 17.30
C ASP A 159 -17.69 -17.97 15.84
N LEU A 160 -16.74 -17.66 14.96
CA LEU A 160 -17.00 -17.49 13.53
C LEU A 160 -17.40 -18.82 12.87
N ILE A 161 -16.70 -19.91 13.20
CA ILE A 161 -17.01 -21.25 12.69
C ILE A 161 -18.39 -21.71 13.19
N ASP A 162 -18.70 -21.48 14.46
CA ASP A 162 -20.00 -21.84 15.04
C ASP A 162 -21.15 -21.04 14.41
N ALA A 163 -20.95 -19.73 14.21
CA ALA A 163 -21.92 -18.88 13.52
C ALA A 163 -22.17 -19.33 12.06
N VAL A 164 -21.11 -19.72 11.35
CA VAL A 164 -21.23 -20.23 9.97
C VAL A 164 -21.99 -21.56 9.93
N ASN A 165 -21.67 -22.50 10.83
CA ASN A 165 -22.37 -23.78 10.91
C ASN A 165 -23.85 -23.60 11.25
N LYS A 166 -24.17 -22.68 12.16
CA LYS A 166 -25.55 -22.35 12.53
C LYS A 166 -26.36 -21.83 11.33
N VAL A 167 -25.78 -20.96 10.50
CA VAL A 167 -26.45 -20.45 9.30
C VAL A 167 -26.69 -21.58 8.28
N ILE A 168 -25.73 -22.48 8.11
CA ILE A 168 -25.87 -23.65 7.21
C ILE A 168 -27.00 -24.58 7.68
N ASP A 169 -27.14 -24.79 8.99
CA ASP A 169 -28.19 -25.64 9.56
C ASP A 169 -29.58 -24.98 9.54
N GLU A 170 -29.67 -23.65 9.58
CA GLU A 170 -30.93 -22.93 9.39
C GLU A 170 -31.43 -22.99 7.94
N ASP A 171 -30.52 -23.00 6.97
CA ASP A 171 -30.86 -23.11 5.54
C ASP A 171 -31.39 -24.52 5.22
N LYS A 172 -30.75 -25.56 5.77
CA LYS A 172 -31.20 -26.96 5.64
C LYS A 172 -32.57 -27.23 6.26
N ARG A 173 -33.01 -26.45 7.24
CA ARG A 173 -34.35 -26.58 7.86
C ARG A 173 -35.47 -25.92 7.06
N LYS A 174 -35.13 -25.06 6.09
CA LYS A 174 -36.10 -24.34 5.25
C LYS A 174 -36.29 -24.97 3.86
N SER A 175 -35.45 -25.96 3.52
CA SER A 175 -35.60 -26.80 2.34
C SER A 175 -36.23 -28.15 2.70
#